data_AF-A0AAE1K284-F1
#
_entry.id   AF-A0AAE1K284-F1
#
_cell.length_a   1.000
_cell.length_b   1.000
_cell.length_c   1.000
_cell.angle_alpha   90.00
_cell.angle_beta   90.00
_cell.angle_gamma   90.00
#
_symmetry.space_group_name_H-M   'P 1'
#
loop_
_entity.id
_entity.type
_entity.pdbx_description
1 polymer ?
#
loop_
_entity_poly.entity_id
_entity_poly.type
_entity_poly.pdbx_seq_one_letter_code
_entity_poly.pdbx_strand_id
1 'polypeptide(L)'
;MTRCINYPLYLDPGCGRMLRRRVGVVFTAVLLTPAFVLLFLTSPDLSGEQVLVSRVAELRERLHHAEMVNQERLHDVILLSQKFTSLIQPHMNNGSAAPYGSLSVEARELLSNMSRATPDMHLPSIYSYLPHLLRYPDATAPAFKLSRGRQSATMVLGVPTVKRQVQSYLMTTLGNLIQSMTTEEMTQCLIVVFVAEWDLDYVRQVASQIERKFPEHLESGLLEVISPPQSFYPDMNQLRQTLGDPMERVRWRTKQNLDFAFLMMYAQPKGTFYVQLEDDIQTKKGYIATMKNFALQKTAEKKNWFVLDFCQLGFIGKMFKCVELPYLVQFFIMFYNDKPVDWLLDYLIQTKICNLDKDPKHCKKAKDNVWIHYKPSIFQHVGTHSSLKGKVQKLKDKQFGKIQLYFPHENPPAVVETNIKPYKTYTLQRAYKGESYFWGLLPQQGDTLLLRFQPPVSLKGFLFRSGNVEHPSDRLYNTSVEVEPVRVPRTLPSSLKRTKDGYVVVGEFDDMGVAQGTVDAASLGVIKALRLSVHVESDNWAILSEIHIQTTDSR
;
A
#
# COMPACT_ATOMS: atom_id res chain seq x y z
N MET A 1 22.61 63.86 -16.93
CA MET A 1 23.32 64.98 -17.57
C MET A 1 22.33 65.70 -18.48
N THR A 2 21.49 66.58 -17.93
CA THR A 2 20.91 67.71 -18.68
C THR A 2 20.24 68.67 -17.70
N ARG A 3 20.61 69.95 -17.84
CA ARG A 3 20.04 71.18 -17.27
C ARG A 3 20.33 71.48 -15.80
N CYS A 4 21.45 72.19 -15.59
CA CYS A 4 21.54 73.38 -14.74
C CYS A 4 22.76 74.20 -15.18
N ILE A 5 22.59 75.09 -16.15
CA ILE A 5 23.55 76.17 -16.45
C ILE A 5 22.71 77.45 -16.63
N ASN A 6 22.72 78.32 -15.61
CA ASN A 6 22.98 79.77 -15.72
C ASN A 6 22.58 80.51 -14.42
N TYR A 7 23.62 80.93 -13.67
CA TYR A 7 23.73 82.15 -12.83
C TYR A 7 22.85 82.31 -11.55
N PRO A 8 23.27 83.12 -10.55
CA PRO A 8 24.03 82.66 -9.38
C PRO A 8 23.30 82.94 -8.04
N LEU A 9 23.92 82.50 -6.93
CA LEU A 9 23.56 82.77 -5.53
C LEU A 9 22.27 82.10 -5.04
N TYR A 10 22.39 80.87 -4.49
CA TYR A 10 21.86 80.50 -3.17
C TYR A 10 22.41 79.10 -2.83
N LEU A 11 23.23 79.01 -1.78
CA LEU A 11 23.70 77.74 -1.20
C LEU A 11 22.49 77.03 -0.57
N ASP A 12 21.92 76.04 -1.26
CA ASP A 12 20.85 75.20 -0.73
C ASP A 12 21.45 74.01 0.08
N PRO A 13 21.16 73.86 1.39
CA PRO A 13 21.74 72.83 2.26
C PRO A 13 21.29 71.38 1.94
N GLY A 14 20.40 71.19 0.97
CA GLY A 14 19.78 69.89 0.64
C GLY A 14 20.69 68.87 -0.07
N CYS A 15 21.74 69.31 -0.76
CA CYS A 15 22.53 68.42 -1.64
C CYS A 15 23.47 67.45 -0.86
N GLY A 16 23.96 67.84 0.32
CA GLY A 16 24.88 67.02 1.13
C GLY A 16 24.24 65.83 1.85
N ARG A 17 22.92 65.89 2.14
CA ARG A 17 22.21 64.81 2.87
C ARG A 17 21.91 63.59 1.99
N MET A 18 21.62 63.77 0.70
CA MET A 18 21.36 62.63 -0.20
C MET A 18 22.64 61.84 -0.52
N LEU A 19 23.79 62.52 -0.67
CA LEU A 19 25.06 61.87 -0.96
C LEU A 19 25.54 61.02 0.24
N ARG A 20 25.44 61.53 1.48
CA ARG A 20 25.75 60.77 2.70
C ARG A 20 24.87 59.52 2.87
N ARG A 21 23.58 59.60 2.56
CA ARG A 21 22.67 58.45 2.63
C ARG A 21 23.01 57.37 1.60
N ARG A 22 23.35 57.76 0.37
CA ARG A 22 23.73 56.81 -0.70
C ARG A 22 25.08 56.14 -0.41
N VAL A 23 26.06 56.89 0.08
CA VAL A 23 27.37 56.32 0.48
C VAL A 23 27.21 55.38 1.67
N GLY A 24 26.39 55.73 2.67
CA GLY A 24 26.12 54.84 3.81
C GLY A 24 25.44 53.52 3.43
N VAL A 25 24.53 53.52 2.46
CA VAL A 25 23.88 52.30 1.95
C VAL A 25 24.87 51.44 1.15
N VAL A 26 25.74 52.05 0.34
CA VAL A 26 26.78 51.30 -0.39
C VAL A 26 27.83 50.73 0.57
N PHE A 27 28.23 51.48 1.59
CA PHE A 27 29.21 51.03 2.57
C PHE A 27 28.68 49.87 3.44
N THR A 28 27.40 49.94 3.84
CA THR A 28 26.74 48.84 4.55
C THR A 28 26.56 47.61 3.66
N ALA A 29 26.21 47.79 2.38
CA ALA A 29 26.12 46.68 1.43
C ALA A 29 27.48 45.99 1.22
N VAL A 30 28.58 46.75 1.07
CA VAL A 30 29.94 46.21 0.88
C VAL A 30 30.48 45.52 2.14
N LEU A 31 30.06 45.93 3.33
CA LEU A 31 30.42 45.26 4.59
C LEU A 31 29.62 43.98 4.85
N LEU A 32 28.33 43.96 4.47
CA LEU A 32 27.44 42.83 4.74
C LEU A 32 27.56 41.71 3.69
N THR A 33 27.93 42.02 2.45
CA THR A 33 28.11 41.01 1.40
C THR A 33 29.18 39.95 1.71
N PRO A 34 30.40 40.27 2.19
CA PRO A 34 31.38 39.25 2.55
C PRO A 34 30.93 38.39 3.75
N ALA A 35 30.20 38.97 4.71
CA ALA A 35 29.63 38.21 5.83
C ALA A 35 28.54 37.24 5.36
N PHE A 36 27.70 37.66 4.40
CA PHE A 36 26.71 36.80 3.76
C PHE A 36 27.40 35.66 2.99
N VAL A 37 28.41 35.98 2.19
CA VAL A 37 29.18 34.98 1.42
C VAL A 37 29.87 33.97 2.33
N LEU A 38 30.44 34.41 3.46
CA LEU A 38 31.03 33.50 4.46
C LEU A 38 29.98 32.59 5.10
N LEU A 39 28.79 33.10 5.41
CA LEU A 39 27.66 32.31 5.94
C LEU A 39 27.18 31.23 4.96
N PHE A 40 27.16 31.53 3.65
CA PHE A 40 26.77 30.54 2.63
C PHE A 40 27.88 29.50 2.38
N LEU A 41 29.16 29.91 2.41
CA LEU A 41 30.31 29.02 2.20
C LEU A 41 30.64 28.12 3.40
N THR A 42 30.20 28.49 4.62
CA THR A 42 30.47 27.74 5.85
C THR A 42 29.27 26.93 6.37
N SER A 43 28.25 26.72 5.53
CA SER A 43 27.12 25.83 5.85
C SER A 43 27.67 24.47 6.30
N PRO A 44 27.55 24.09 7.59
CA PRO A 44 28.05 22.80 8.06
C PRO A 44 27.29 21.69 7.35
N ASP A 45 27.98 20.62 6.97
CA ASP A 45 27.36 19.43 6.39
C ASP A 45 26.52 18.70 7.46
N LEU A 46 25.27 19.14 7.60
CA LEU A 46 24.29 18.63 8.56
C LEU A 46 23.72 17.25 8.18
N SER A 47 24.18 16.66 7.06
CA SER A 47 23.72 15.35 6.60
C SER A 47 24.00 14.25 7.64
N GLY A 48 25.18 14.31 8.28
CA GLY A 48 25.56 13.38 9.34
C GLY A 48 24.66 13.46 10.58
N GLU A 49 24.34 14.67 11.03
CA GLU A 49 23.43 14.88 12.17
C GLU A 49 22.01 14.40 11.86
N GLN A 50 21.51 14.65 10.65
CA GLN A 50 20.19 14.18 10.23
C GLN A 50 20.11 12.65 10.21
N VAL A 51 21.16 11.97 9.74
CA VAL A 51 21.25 10.51 9.76
C VAL A 51 21.27 9.98 11.20
N LEU A 52 22.04 10.62 12.09
CA LEU A 52 22.09 10.29 13.52
C LEU A 52 20.73 10.45 14.19
N VAL A 53 20.04 11.58 13.97
CA VAL A 53 18.71 11.85 14.51
C VAL A 53 17.69 10.82 14.03
N SER A 54 17.72 10.47 12.73
CA SER A 54 16.86 9.42 12.17
C SER A 54 17.13 8.05 12.79
N ARG A 55 18.40 7.67 12.98
CA ARG A 55 18.78 6.42 13.65
C ARG A 55 18.33 6.38 15.11
N VAL A 56 18.45 7.48 15.84
CA VAL A 56 17.98 7.58 17.23
C VAL A 56 16.45 7.43 17.29
N ALA A 57 15.72 8.03 16.36
CA ALA A 57 14.28 7.85 16.26
C ALA A 57 13.89 6.40 15.97
N GLU A 58 14.61 5.73 15.05
CA GLU A 58 14.37 4.32 14.73
C GLU A 58 14.65 3.41 15.93
N LEU A 59 15.78 3.61 16.63
CA LEU A 59 16.13 2.85 17.83
C LEU A 59 15.10 3.04 18.95
N ARG A 60 14.59 4.28 19.12
CA ARG A 60 13.56 4.58 20.11
C ARG A 60 12.25 3.84 19.83
N GLU A 61 11.77 3.83 18.58
CA GLU A 61 10.52 3.13 18.24
C GLU A 61 10.69 1.60 18.34
N ARG A 62 11.85 1.06 17.95
CA ARG A 62 12.17 -0.36 18.15
C ARG A 62 12.25 -0.74 19.63
N LEU A 63 12.82 0.13 20.47
CA LEU A 63 12.89 -0.07 21.91
C LEU A 63 11.49 -0.09 22.52
N HIS A 64 10.64 0.88 22.21
CA HIS A 64 9.26 0.91 22.70
C HIS A 64 8.46 -0.32 22.27
N HIS A 65 8.62 -0.79 21.03
CA HIS A 65 8.01 -2.04 20.59
C HIS A 65 8.54 -3.25 21.39
N ALA A 66 9.85 -3.34 21.61
CA ALA A 66 10.44 -4.43 22.40
C ALA A 66 9.98 -4.40 23.87
N GLU A 67 9.89 -3.22 24.48
CA GLU A 67 9.35 -3.02 25.83
C GLU A 67 7.89 -3.49 25.94
N MET A 68 7.05 -3.12 24.98
CA MET A 68 5.65 -3.58 24.92
C MET A 68 5.56 -5.10 24.87
N VAL A 69 6.28 -5.75 23.94
CA VAL A 69 6.27 -7.22 23.82
C VAL A 69 6.79 -7.88 25.10
N ASN A 70 7.78 -7.27 25.76
CA ASN A 70 8.30 -7.79 27.02
C ASN A 70 7.30 -7.64 28.17
N GLN A 71 6.57 -6.52 28.24
CA GLN A 71 5.51 -6.30 29.24
C GLN A 71 4.35 -7.29 29.05
N GLU A 72 3.95 -7.59 27.81
CA GLU A 72 2.94 -8.60 27.52
C GLU A 72 3.40 -10.00 27.97
N ARG A 73 4.64 -10.38 27.66
CA ARG A 73 5.20 -11.66 28.12
C ARG A 73 5.27 -11.75 29.65
N LEU A 74 5.62 -10.65 30.32
CA LEU A 74 5.62 -10.60 31.77
C LEU A 74 4.21 -10.80 32.33
N HIS A 75 3.19 -10.17 31.72
CA HIS A 75 1.80 -10.37 32.10
C HIS A 75 1.35 -11.83 31.92
N ASP A 76 1.73 -12.47 30.80
CA ASP A 76 1.43 -13.89 30.55
C ASP A 76 2.10 -14.80 31.59
N VAL A 77 3.35 -14.53 31.95
CA VAL A 77 4.05 -15.27 33.01
C VAL A 77 3.35 -15.11 34.36
N ILE A 78 2.88 -13.90 34.67
CA ILE A 78 2.11 -13.63 35.89
C ILE A 78 0.80 -14.44 35.90
N LEU A 79 0.06 -14.43 34.80
CA LEU A 79 -1.19 -15.17 34.65
C LEU A 79 -0.98 -16.69 34.76
N LEU A 80 0.05 -17.22 34.10
CA LEU A 80 0.41 -18.64 34.14
C LEU A 80 0.82 -19.06 35.55
N SER A 81 1.61 -18.25 36.25
CA SER A 81 2.02 -18.49 37.64
C SER A 81 0.82 -18.51 38.60
N GLN A 82 -0.15 -17.60 38.44
CA GLN A 82 -1.40 -17.61 39.21
C GLN A 82 -2.23 -18.87 38.96
N LYS A 83 -2.42 -19.26 37.69
CA LYS A 83 -3.12 -20.51 37.32
C LYS A 83 -2.42 -21.73 37.89
N PHE A 84 -1.09 -21.80 37.77
CA PHE A 84 -0.29 -22.89 38.30
C PHE A 84 -0.39 -22.99 39.83
N THR A 85 -0.35 -21.86 40.53
CA THR A 85 -0.57 -21.79 41.98
C THR A 85 -1.95 -22.34 42.35
N SER A 86 -3.01 -21.91 41.64
CA SER A 86 -4.38 -22.39 41.89
C SER A 86 -4.56 -23.89 41.65
N LEU A 87 -3.79 -24.48 40.73
CA LEU A 87 -3.80 -25.92 40.45
C LEU A 87 -3.02 -26.73 41.50
N ILE A 88 -1.97 -26.17 42.09
CA ILE A 88 -1.14 -26.87 43.09
C ILE A 88 -1.69 -26.72 44.51
N GLN A 89 -2.35 -25.61 44.83
CA GLN A 89 -2.86 -25.31 46.17
C GLN A 89 -3.74 -26.44 46.78
N PRO A 90 -4.63 -27.13 46.02
CA PRO A 90 -5.38 -28.29 46.52
C PRO A 90 -4.49 -29.50 46.86
N HIS A 91 -3.40 -29.71 46.11
CA HIS A 91 -2.47 -30.81 46.32
C HIS A 91 -1.49 -30.57 47.47
N MET A 92 -1.23 -29.32 47.84
CA MET A 92 -0.45 -28.98 49.03
C MET A 92 -1.24 -29.22 50.32
N ASN A 93 -2.55 -28.98 50.33
CA ASN A 93 -3.40 -29.18 51.51
C ASN A 93 -3.70 -30.65 51.81
N ASN A 94 -3.60 -31.56 50.82
CA ASN A 94 -3.86 -33.01 50.98
C ASN A 94 -2.61 -33.85 51.32
N GLY A 95 -1.50 -33.25 51.73
CA GLY A 95 -0.32 -33.96 52.26
C GLY A 95 0.57 -34.67 51.22
N SER A 96 0.20 -34.67 49.94
CA SER A 96 1.04 -35.18 48.84
C SER A 96 1.96 -34.07 48.31
N ALA A 97 3.02 -33.73 49.04
CA ALA A 97 3.99 -32.69 48.68
C ALA A 97 4.91 -33.01 47.48
N ALA A 98 4.67 -34.11 46.76
CA ALA A 98 5.51 -34.60 45.67
C ALA A 98 5.69 -33.62 44.48
N PRO A 99 4.68 -32.83 44.04
CA PRO A 99 4.85 -31.95 42.86
C PRO A 99 5.59 -30.64 43.16
N TYR A 100 5.47 -30.10 44.37
CA TYR A 100 6.12 -28.83 44.73
C TYR A 100 7.61 -29.03 45.01
N GLY A 101 7.97 -30.20 45.56
CA GLY A 101 9.33 -30.65 45.84
C GLY A 101 10.20 -30.92 44.59
N SER A 102 9.60 -31.04 43.40
CA SER A 102 10.35 -31.20 42.13
C SER A 102 10.58 -29.88 41.38
N LEU A 103 9.97 -28.78 41.81
CA LEU A 103 10.18 -27.46 41.20
C LEU A 103 11.53 -26.88 41.63
N SER A 104 12.16 -26.08 40.76
CA SER A 104 13.41 -25.38 41.09
C SER A 104 13.18 -24.34 42.21
N VAL A 105 14.26 -23.94 42.88
CA VAL A 105 14.21 -22.98 43.99
C VAL A 105 13.63 -21.63 43.50
N GLU A 106 14.01 -21.21 42.30
CA GLU A 106 13.56 -19.98 41.65
C GLU A 106 12.06 -20.03 41.32
N ALA A 107 11.57 -21.18 40.85
CA ALA A 107 10.15 -21.39 40.56
C ALA A 107 9.30 -21.32 41.83
N ARG A 108 9.79 -21.87 42.95
CA ARG A 108 9.11 -21.78 44.26
C ARG A 108 9.07 -20.37 44.81
N GLU A 109 10.15 -19.61 44.64
CA GLU A 109 10.24 -18.23 45.11
C GLU A 109 9.26 -17.32 44.35
N LEU A 110 9.18 -17.46 43.02
CA LEU A 110 8.20 -16.79 42.17
C LEU A 110 6.75 -17.11 42.57
N LEU A 111 6.42 -18.38 42.81
CA LEU A 111 5.07 -18.79 43.22
C LEU A 111 4.71 -18.26 44.62
N SER A 112 5.66 -18.27 45.56
CA SER A 112 5.43 -17.77 46.93
C SER A 112 5.18 -16.27 46.95
N ASN A 113 5.90 -15.48 46.13
CA ASN A 113 5.73 -14.03 46.06
C ASN A 113 4.39 -13.63 45.42
N MET A 114 3.81 -14.49 44.57
CA MET A 114 2.58 -14.20 43.83
C MET A 114 1.30 -14.73 44.48
N SER A 115 1.42 -15.71 45.39
CA SER A 115 0.31 -16.32 46.12
C SER A 115 -0.42 -15.40 47.13
N ARG A 116 0.04 -14.15 47.30
CA ARG A 116 -0.51 -13.18 48.28
C ARG A 116 -1.56 -12.21 47.75
N ALA A 117 -1.94 -12.29 46.47
CA ALA A 117 -2.91 -11.35 45.89
C ALA A 117 -4.00 -12.10 45.13
N THR A 118 -5.12 -12.39 45.78
CA THR A 118 -6.40 -12.50 45.07
C THR A 118 -6.79 -11.08 44.65
N PRO A 119 -6.84 -10.75 43.36
CA PRO A 119 -7.22 -9.40 42.95
C PRO A 119 -8.72 -9.19 43.21
N ASP A 120 -9.05 -8.25 44.11
CA ASP A 120 -10.44 -7.78 44.33
C ASP A 120 -11.01 -7.04 43.10
N MET A 121 -10.18 -6.77 42.09
CA MET A 121 -10.53 -6.06 40.87
C MET A 121 -10.75 -7.01 39.69
N HIS A 122 -11.89 -6.89 39.02
CA HIS A 122 -12.15 -7.51 37.73
C HIS A 122 -11.61 -6.63 36.60
N LEU A 123 -10.53 -7.06 35.96
CA LEU A 123 -9.97 -6.36 34.81
C LEU A 123 -10.83 -6.61 33.56
N PRO A 124 -11.29 -5.56 32.86
CA PRO A 124 -11.97 -5.72 31.58
C PRO A 124 -11.06 -6.43 30.59
N SER A 125 -11.62 -7.40 29.86
CA SER A 125 -10.91 -8.13 28.81
C SER A 125 -11.73 -8.14 27.53
N ILE A 126 -11.18 -8.67 26.44
CA ILE A 126 -11.94 -8.87 25.20
C ILE A 126 -13.24 -9.67 25.46
N TYR A 127 -13.22 -10.60 26.43
CA TYR A 127 -14.36 -11.41 26.83
C TYR A 127 -15.49 -10.59 27.49
N SER A 128 -15.20 -9.40 28.01
CA SER A 128 -16.21 -8.49 28.54
C SER A 128 -17.14 -7.95 27.42
N TYR A 129 -16.61 -7.79 26.21
CA TYR A 129 -17.35 -7.30 25.04
C TYR A 129 -17.79 -8.42 24.09
N LEU A 130 -17.03 -9.52 24.05
CA LEU A 130 -17.26 -10.70 23.23
C LEU A 130 -17.29 -11.97 24.12
N PRO A 131 -18.30 -12.14 25.00
CA PRO A 131 -18.32 -13.22 25.98
C PRO A 131 -18.45 -14.61 25.34
N HIS A 132 -18.96 -14.71 24.10
CA HIS A 132 -19.05 -15.97 23.38
C HIS A 132 -17.68 -16.61 23.09
N LEU A 133 -16.60 -15.83 23.06
CA LEU A 133 -15.24 -16.36 22.85
C LEU A 133 -14.83 -17.34 23.96
N LEU A 134 -15.37 -17.20 25.19
CA LEU A 134 -15.10 -18.13 26.29
C LEU A 134 -15.60 -19.56 26.03
N ARG A 135 -16.55 -19.73 25.09
CA ARG A 135 -17.08 -21.04 24.71
C ARG A 135 -16.20 -21.78 23.70
N TYR A 136 -15.25 -21.07 23.07
CA TYR A 136 -14.47 -21.57 21.96
C TYR A 136 -12.98 -21.24 22.16
N PRO A 137 -12.18 -22.19 22.67
CA PRO A 137 -10.75 -21.97 22.94
C PRO A 137 -9.96 -21.48 21.72
N ASP A 138 -10.34 -21.92 20.52
CA ASP A 138 -9.64 -21.61 19.27
C ASP A 138 -10.15 -20.33 18.58
N ALA A 139 -11.09 -19.59 19.19
CA ALA A 139 -11.70 -18.42 18.55
C ALA A 139 -10.74 -17.24 18.35
N THR A 140 -9.61 -17.22 19.06
CA THR A 140 -8.57 -16.19 18.94
C THR A 140 -7.37 -16.63 18.09
N ALA A 141 -7.37 -17.89 17.60
CA ALA A 141 -6.37 -18.39 16.68
C ALA A 141 -6.91 -18.33 15.23
N PRO A 142 -6.08 -18.03 14.22
CA PRO A 142 -6.50 -18.11 12.82
C PRO A 142 -6.97 -19.53 12.47
N ALA A 143 -8.15 -19.66 11.85
CA ALA A 143 -8.67 -20.95 11.38
C ALA A 143 -7.86 -21.52 10.21
N PHE A 144 -7.23 -20.63 9.43
CA PHE A 144 -6.27 -20.97 8.42
C PHE A 144 -5.06 -20.03 8.53
N LYS A 145 -3.86 -20.59 8.35
CA LYS A 145 -2.60 -19.85 8.40
C LYS A 145 -1.59 -20.46 7.43
N LEU A 146 -1.16 -19.66 6.47
CA LEU A 146 -0.02 -19.92 5.60
C LEU A 146 1.04 -18.85 5.88
N SER A 147 2.10 -19.23 6.60
CA SER A 147 3.11 -18.29 7.10
C SER A 147 4.43 -19.00 7.36
N ARG A 148 5.54 -18.29 7.13
CA ARG A 148 6.90 -18.72 7.52
C ARG A 148 7.33 -18.15 8.88
N GLY A 149 6.41 -17.53 9.60
CA GLY A 149 6.63 -17.05 10.98
C GLY A 149 7.56 -15.85 11.06
N ARG A 150 7.54 -14.93 10.07
CA ARG A 150 8.37 -13.72 10.12
C ARG A 150 7.97 -12.87 11.32
N GLN A 151 8.97 -12.45 12.09
CA GLN A 151 8.82 -11.58 13.25
C GLN A 151 9.73 -10.35 13.09
N SER A 152 9.45 -9.31 13.87
CA SER A 152 10.26 -8.09 13.96
C SER A 152 10.43 -7.33 12.63
N ALA A 153 9.39 -7.31 11.80
CA ALA A 153 9.35 -6.45 10.63
C ALA A 153 9.39 -4.97 11.05
N THR A 154 9.96 -4.09 10.23
CA THR A 154 9.84 -2.65 10.49
C THR A 154 8.41 -2.19 10.19
N MET A 155 7.79 -2.77 9.17
CA MET A 155 6.45 -2.39 8.73
C MET A 155 5.61 -3.62 8.39
N VAL A 156 4.38 -3.66 8.90
CA VAL A 156 3.39 -4.71 8.65
C VAL A 156 2.22 -4.10 7.86
N LEU A 157 1.98 -4.62 6.66
CA LEU A 157 0.87 -4.22 5.79
C LEU A 157 -0.30 -5.19 5.97
N GLY A 158 -1.43 -4.71 6.48
CA GLY A 158 -2.66 -5.49 6.59
C GLY A 158 -3.52 -5.33 5.33
N VAL A 159 -3.73 -6.41 4.58
CA VAL A 159 -4.53 -6.42 3.34
C VAL A 159 -5.73 -7.35 3.52
N PRO A 160 -6.88 -6.83 3.99
CA PRO A 160 -8.12 -7.61 4.11
C PRO A 160 -8.78 -7.80 2.75
N THR A 161 -9.30 -9.00 2.50
CA THR A 161 -10.04 -9.35 1.29
C THR A 161 -11.30 -10.13 1.66
N VAL A 162 -12.37 -9.92 0.88
CA VAL A 162 -13.67 -10.58 1.02
C VAL A 162 -14.13 -11.12 -0.32
N LYS A 163 -14.97 -12.16 -0.28
CA LYS A 163 -15.53 -12.79 -1.48
C LYS A 163 -16.51 -11.84 -2.17
N ARG A 164 -16.11 -11.32 -3.33
CA ARG A 164 -16.96 -10.51 -4.21
C ARG A 164 -17.60 -11.39 -5.29
N GLN A 165 -18.79 -11.02 -5.74
CA GLN A 165 -19.52 -11.77 -6.79
C GLN A 165 -19.00 -11.51 -8.21
N VAL A 166 -18.46 -10.31 -8.47
CA VAL A 166 -18.14 -9.85 -9.82
C VAL A 166 -16.67 -10.08 -10.17
N GLN A 167 -15.76 -9.52 -9.37
CA GLN A 167 -14.32 -9.59 -9.63
C GLN A 167 -13.50 -9.53 -8.35
N SER A 168 -12.33 -10.17 -8.39
CA SER A 168 -11.33 -10.14 -7.32
C SER A 168 -10.17 -9.23 -7.72
N TYR A 169 -9.82 -8.26 -6.86
CA TYR A 169 -8.73 -7.31 -7.10
C TYR A 169 -7.41 -7.73 -6.43
N LEU A 170 -7.48 -8.65 -5.47
CA LEU A 170 -6.38 -9.03 -4.58
C LEU A 170 -5.08 -9.34 -5.32
N MET A 171 -5.13 -10.18 -6.35
CA MET A 171 -3.93 -10.60 -7.08
C MET A 171 -3.24 -9.44 -7.80
N THR A 172 -4.03 -8.48 -8.28
CA THR A 172 -3.52 -7.28 -8.94
C THR A 172 -2.91 -6.34 -7.91
N THR A 173 -3.58 -6.14 -6.78
CA THR A 173 -3.08 -5.31 -5.68
C THR A 173 -1.80 -5.89 -5.06
N LEU A 174 -1.73 -7.19 -4.80
CA LEU A 174 -0.51 -7.84 -4.31
C LEU A 174 0.65 -7.70 -5.30
N GLY A 175 0.39 -7.93 -6.59
CA GLY A 175 1.40 -7.73 -7.64
C GLY A 175 1.91 -6.29 -7.65
N ASN A 176 1.02 -5.30 -7.54
CA ASN A 176 1.38 -3.89 -7.53
C ASN A 176 2.16 -3.49 -6.26
N LEU A 177 1.76 -3.97 -5.08
CA LEU A 177 2.46 -3.73 -3.81
C LEU A 177 3.88 -4.29 -3.86
N ILE A 178 4.05 -5.52 -4.36
CA ILE A 178 5.34 -6.20 -4.42
C ILE A 178 6.27 -5.57 -5.46
N GLN A 179 5.79 -5.35 -6.69
CA GLN A 179 6.59 -4.77 -7.77
C GLN A 179 7.01 -3.31 -7.50
N SER A 180 6.33 -2.65 -6.58
CA SER A 180 6.64 -1.28 -6.16
C SER A 180 7.62 -1.22 -4.99
N MET A 181 8.10 -2.37 -4.48
CA MET A 181 9.12 -2.45 -3.44
C MET A 181 10.51 -2.72 -4.01
N THR A 182 11.54 -2.20 -3.36
CA THR A 182 12.94 -2.65 -3.57
C THR A 182 13.22 -3.92 -2.76
N THR A 183 14.30 -4.62 -3.10
CA THR A 183 14.74 -5.82 -2.37
C THR A 183 14.98 -5.52 -0.88
N GLU A 184 15.56 -4.37 -0.55
CA GLU A 184 15.79 -3.94 0.83
C GLU A 184 14.46 -3.71 1.56
N GLU A 185 13.48 -3.07 0.91
CA GLU A 185 12.15 -2.86 1.48
C GLU A 185 11.45 -4.19 1.78
N MET A 186 11.56 -5.18 0.88
CA MET A 186 11.02 -6.52 1.08
C MET A 186 11.63 -7.23 2.30
N THR A 187 12.89 -6.96 2.64
CA THR A 187 13.52 -7.53 3.85
C THR A 187 13.04 -6.91 5.16
N GLN A 188 12.40 -5.74 5.12
CA GLN A 188 11.92 -5.02 6.30
C GLN A 188 10.39 -5.02 6.43
N CYS A 189 9.70 -5.57 5.44
CA CYS A 189 8.24 -5.56 5.31
C CYS A 189 7.63 -6.94 5.57
N LEU A 190 6.41 -6.96 6.08
CA LEU A 190 5.55 -8.13 6.13
C LEU A 190 4.17 -7.75 5.59
N ILE A 191 3.66 -8.46 4.58
CA ILE A 191 2.30 -8.34 4.09
C ILE A 191 1.46 -9.46 4.70
N VAL A 192 0.45 -9.10 5.47
CA VAL A 192 -0.55 -10.03 6.02
C VAL A 192 -1.82 -9.91 5.20
N VAL A 193 -2.08 -10.91 4.36
CA VAL A 193 -3.33 -11.08 3.62
C VAL A 193 -4.36 -11.72 4.54
N PHE A 194 -5.40 -10.97 4.86
CA PHE A 194 -6.48 -11.43 5.71
C PHE A 194 -7.70 -11.78 4.86
N VAL A 195 -7.90 -13.08 4.62
CA VAL A 195 -9.09 -13.58 3.92
C VAL A 195 -10.23 -13.61 4.93
N ALA A 196 -11.04 -12.56 4.92
CA ALA A 196 -12.11 -12.33 5.88
C ALA A 196 -13.36 -13.16 5.54
N GLU A 197 -13.18 -14.46 5.34
CA GLU A 197 -14.22 -15.43 5.02
C GLU A 197 -14.11 -16.64 5.95
N TRP A 198 -15.26 -17.27 6.25
CA TRP A 198 -15.33 -18.46 7.10
C TRP A 198 -15.38 -19.76 6.29
N ASP A 199 -15.66 -19.66 4.99
CA ASP A 199 -15.63 -20.78 4.05
C ASP A 199 -14.18 -21.19 3.77
N LEU A 200 -13.73 -22.25 4.43
CA LEU A 200 -12.34 -22.73 4.33
C LEU A 200 -11.99 -23.21 2.91
N ASP A 201 -12.95 -23.67 2.11
CA ASP A 201 -12.67 -24.11 0.74
C ASP A 201 -12.35 -22.90 -0.14
N TYR A 202 -13.11 -21.81 0.00
CA TYR A 202 -12.77 -20.54 -0.64
C TYR A 202 -11.43 -19.98 -0.13
N VAL A 203 -11.17 -20.03 1.17
CA VAL A 203 -9.90 -19.57 1.75
C VAL A 203 -8.72 -20.35 1.16
N ARG A 204 -8.81 -21.69 1.09
CA ARG A 204 -7.79 -22.54 0.46
C ARG A 204 -7.62 -22.21 -1.02
N GLN A 205 -8.71 -21.97 -1.74
CA GLN A 205 -8.64 -21.57 -3.14
C GLN A 205 -7.86 -20.26 -3.34
N VAL A 206 -8.14 -19.24 -2.52
CA VAL A 206 -7.40 -17.96 -2.54
C VAL A 206 -5.94 -18.18 -2.16
N ALA A 207 -5.66 -18.96 -1.12
CA ALA A 207 -4.30 -19.27 -0.69
C ALA A 207 -3.50 -19.99 -1.79
N SER A 208 -4.10 -20.98 -2.47
CA SER A 208 -3.46 -21.66 -3.61
C SER A 208 -3.23 -20.75 -4.81
N GLN A 209 -4.12 -19.78 -5.06
CA GLN A 209 -3.87 -18.78 -6.11
C GLN A 209 -2.68 -17.88 -5.76
N ILE A 210 -2.56 -17.46 -4.48
CA ILE A 210 -1.44 -16.68 -3.99
C ILE A 210 -0.14 -17.50 -4.10
N GLU A 211 -0.19 -18.77 -3.70
CA GLU A 211 0.96 -19.68 -3.76
C GLU A 211 1.48 -19.90 -5.18
N ARG A 212 0.58 -20.11 -6.14
CA ARG A 212 0.97 -20.24 -7.55
C ARG A 212 1.56 -18.96 -8.14
N LYS A 213 1.07 -17.78 -7.71
CA LYS A 213 1.46 -16.50 -8.31
C LYS A 213 2.67 -15.85 -7.63
N PHE A 214 2.86 -16.08 -6.33
CA PHE A 214 3.90 -15.44 -5.51
C PHE A 214 4.66 -16.44 -4.62
N PRO A 215 5.16 -17.59 -5.15
CA PRO A 215 5.79 -18.62 -4.33
C PRO A 215 7.03 -18.10 -3.59
N GLU A 216 7.90 -17.35 -4.27
CA GLU A 216 9.14 -16.79 -3.70
C GLU A 216 8.87 -15.82 -2.53
N HIS A 217 7.76 -15.07 -2.59
CA HIS A 217 7.40 -14.11 -1.55
C HIS A 217 6.77 -14.78 -0.31
N LEU A 218 6.14 -15.94 -0.49
CA LEU A 218 5.73 -16.78 0.64
C LEU A 218 6.93 -17.48 1.27
N GLU A 219 7.86 -17.98 0.46
CA GLU A 219 9.07 -18.66 0.96
C GLU A 219 10.00 -17.72 1.73
N SER A 220 10.22 -16.50 1.22
CA SER A 220 10.98 -15.46 1.92
C SER A 220 10.31 -14.92 3.19
N GLY A 221 9.03 -15.26 3.42
CA GLY A 221 8.24 -14.77 4.54
C GLY A 221 7.79 -13.31 4.41
N LEU A 222 7.91 -12.71 3.22
CA LEU A 222 7.34 -11.39 2.92
C LEU A 222 5.81 -11.42 2.98
N LEU A 223 5.20 -12.52 2.54
CA LEU A 223 3.75 -12.68 2.45
C LEU A 223 3.25 -13.75 3.44
N GLU A 224 2.17 -13.44 4.14
CA GLU A 224 1.43 -14.37 5.00
C GLU A 224 -0.05 -14.32 4.65
N VAL A 225 -0.74 -15.45 4.75
CA VAL A 225 -2.19 -15.55 4.54
C VAL A 225 -2.83 -16.10 5.81
N ILE A 226 -3.84 -15.40 6.32
CA ILE A 226 -4.64 -15.84 7.47
C ILE A 226 -6.14 -15.69 7.19
N SER A 227 -6.95 -16.49 7.87
CA SER A 227 -8.41 -16.35 7.92
C SER A 227 -8.91 -16.53 9.35
N PRO A 228 -9.97 -15.79 9.74
CA PRO A 228 -10.51 -15.83 11.09
C PRO A 228 -11.42 -17.05 11.28
N PRO A 229 -11.51 -17.62 12.50
CA PRO A 229 -12.51 -18.63 12.80
C PRO A 229 -13.90 -17.99 12.88
N GLN A 230 -14.94 -18.73 12.47
CA GLN A 230 -16.33 -18.26 12.59
C GLN A 230 -16.70 -17.94 14.05
N SER A 231 -16.16 -18.69 15.00
CA SER A 231 -16.37 -18.52 16.44
C SER A 231 -15.83 -17.20 17.01
N PHE A 232 -14.98 -16.48 16.28
CA PHE A 232 -14.54 -15.14 16.66
C PHE A 232 -15.72 -14.14 16.66
N TYR A 233 -16.65 -14.30 15.73
CA TYR A 233 -17.73 -13.35 15.50
C TYR A 233 -18.94 -13.65 16.41
N PRO A 234 -19.64 -12.62 16.91
CA PRO A 234 -20.91 -12.82 17.61
C PRO A 234 -21.99 -13.29 16.62
N ASP A 235 -23.17 -13.64 17.14
CA ASP A 235 -24.31 -13.97 16.28
C ASP A 235 -24.73 -12.75 15.44
N MET A 236 -24.39 -12.78 14.16
CA MET A 236 -24.66 -11.72 13.19
C MET A 236 -26.16 -11.53 12.90
N ASN A 237 -27.02 -12.43 13.37
CA ASN A 237 -28.47 -12.28 13.27
C ASN A 237 -29.10 -11.56 14.47
N GLN A 238 -28.38 -11.46 15.59
CA GLN A 238 -28.84 -10.81 16.83
C GLN A 238 -28.25 -9.40 17.02
N LEU A 239 -27.74 -8.80 15.94
CA LEU A 239 -27.21 -7.44 15.99
C LEU A 239 -28.32 -6.41 16.20
N ARG A 240 -28.04 -5.39 17.02
CA ARG A 240 -28.91 -4.22 17.16
C ARG A 240 -28.85 -3.36 15.90
N GLN A 241 -30.01 -3.02 15.35
CA GLN A 241 -30.09 -2.02 14.29
C GLN A 241 -29.66 -0.65 14.81
N THR A 242 -28.73 0.00 14.12
CA THR A 242 -28.23 1.34 14.50
C THR A 242 -28.09 2.23 13.24
N LEU A 243 -28.07 3.55 13.43
CA LEU A 243 -27.99 4.57 12.36
C LEU A 243 -29.16 4.61 11.36
N GLY A 244 -30.24 3.87 11.61
CA GLY A 244 -31.33 3.71 10.63
C GLY A 244 -30.93 2.88 9.40
N ASP A 245 -29.77 2.22 9.44
CA ASP A 245 -29.29 1.37 8.35
C ASP A 245 -30.12 0.08 8.23
N PRO A 246 -30.27 -0.50 7.03
CA PRO A 246 -30.80 -1.85 6.87
C PRO A 246 -29.87 -2.88 7.52
N MET A 247 -30.43 -4.00 8.01
CA MET A 247 -29.66 -5.03 8.72
C MET A 247 -28.49 -5.61 7.91
N GLU A 248 -28.60 -5.68 6.58
CA GLU A 248 -27.49 -6.07 5.71
C GLU A 248 -26.28 -5.15 5.87
N ARG A 249 -26.50 -3.84 5.89
CA ARG A 249 -25.46 -2.84 6.07
C ARG A 249 -24.90 -2.87 7.50
N VAL A 250 -25.74 -3.10 8.51
CA VAL A 250 -25.32 -3.28 9.91
C VAL A 250 -24.36 -4.47 10.01
N ARG A 251 -24.76 -5.65 9.50
CA ARG A 251 -23.91 -6.85 9.46
C ARG A 251 -22.59 -6.59 8.76
N TRP A 252 -22.62 -5.92 7.60
CA TRP A 252 -21.43 -5.62 6.81
C TRP A 252 -20.43 -4.76 7.60
N ARG A 253 -20.87 -3.64 8.20
CA ARG A 253 -19.95 -2.76 8.96
C ARG A 253 -19.50 -3.37 10.27
N THR A 254 -20.35 -4.14 10.93
CA THR A 254 -19.99 -4.90 12.13
C THR A 254 -18.92 -5.94 11.83
N LYS A 255 -19.09 -6.69 10.74
CA LYS A 255 -18.07 -7.64 10.30
C LYS A 255 -16.75 -6.93 10.04
N GLN A 256 -16.77 -5.82 9.29
CA GLN A 256 -15.56 -5.05 8.97
C GLN A 256 -14.82 -4.54 10.22
N ASN A 257 -15.54 -4.05 11.24
CA ASN A 257 -14.92 -3.64 12.50
C ASN A 257 -14.16 -4.79 13.17
N LEU A 258 -14.79 -5.97 13.25
CA LEU A 258 -14.20 -7.17 13.85
C LEU A 258 -13.06 -7.74 13.00
N ASP A 259 -13.20 -7.70 11.68
CA ASP A 259 -12.17 -8.08 10.70
C ASP A 259 -10.88 -7.27 10.94
N PHE A 260 -11.00 -5.95 11.05
CA PHE A 260 -9.85 -5.07 11.28
C PHE A 260 -9.26 -5.27 12.67
N ALA A 261 -10.09 -5.45 13.70
CA ALA A 261 -9.62 -5.77 15.03
C ALA A 261 -8.81 -7.08 15.06
N PHE A 262 -9.31 -8.14 14.41
CA PHE A 262 -8.61 -9.43 14.31
C PHE A 262 -7.26 -9.29 13.61
N LEU A 263 -7.23 -8.59 12.47
CA LEU A 263 -6.00 -8.37 11.70
C LEU A 263 -4.98 -7.54 12.49
N MET A 264 -5.41 -6.48 13.17
CA MET A 264 -4.55 -5.65 14.01
C MET A 264 -4.00 -6.43 15.21
N MET A 265 -4.81 -7.29 15.85
CA MET A 265 -4.34 -8.18 16.92
C MET A 265 -3.26 -9.14 16.41
N TYR A 266 -3.43 -9.73 15.23
CA TYR A 266 -2.42 -10.62 14.63
C TYR A 266 -1.13 -9.86 14.26
N ALA A 267 -1.25 -8.63 13.78
CA ALA A 267 -0.12 -7.82 13.30
C ALA A 267 0.67 -7.12 14.42
N GLN A 268 0.04 -6.83 15.55
CA GLN A 268 0.63 -6.07 16.66
C GLN A 268 2.00 -6.59 17.15
N PRO A 269 2.24 -7.90 17.35
CA PRO A 269 3.55 -8.38 17.81
C PRO A 269 4.58 -8.52 16.68
N LYS A 270 4.21 -8.26 15.42
CA LYS A 270 5.02 -8.63 14.24
C LYS A 270 5.92 -7.52 13.73
N GLY A 271 5.70 -6.26 14.13
CA GLY A 271 6.58 -5.19 13.68
C GLY A 271 6.39 -3.86 14.37
N THR A 272 7.19 -2.86 13.99
CA THR A 272 7.19 -1.54 14.65
C THR A 272 6.00 -0.68 14.22
N PHE A 273 5.69 -0.69 12.93
CA PHE A 273 4.57 0.06 12.36
C PHE A 273 3.58 -0.85 11.65
N TYR A 274 2.31 -0.51 11.72
CA TYR A 274 1.21 -1.17 11.03
C TYR A 274 0.56 -0.23 10.03
N VAL A 275 0.25 -0.72 8.84
CA VAL A 275 -0.49 0.04 7.82
C VAL A 275 -1.72 -0.75 7.41
N GLN A 276 -2.91 -0.15 7.60
CA GLN A 276 -4.15 -0.72 7.11
C GLN A 276 -4.34 -0.38 5.63
N LEU A 277 -4.50 -1.41 4.81
CA LEU A 277 -4.78 -1.30 3.37
C LEU A 277 -6.12 -1.97 3.03
N GLU A 278 -6.45 -1.97 1.74
CA GLU A 278 -7.58 -2.69 1.13
C GLU A 278 -7.04 -3.54 -0.04
N ASP A 279 -7.83 -4.48 -0.55
CA ASP A 279 -7.43 -5.41 -1.61
C ASP A 279 -7.64 -4.88 -3.04
N ASP A 280 -8.01 -3.61 -3.19
CA ASP A 280 -8.33 -2.94 -4.45
C ASP A 280 -7.63 -1.58 -4.57
N ILE A 281 -6.35 -1.56 -4.21
CA ILE A 281 -5.49 -0.36 -4.24
C ILE A 281 -4.32 -0.49 -5.21
N GLN A 282 -3.75 0.67 -5.54
CA GLN A 282 -2.44 0.82 -6.19
C GLN A 282 -1.54 1.73 -5.37
N THR A 283 -0.23 1.52 -5.51
CA THR A 283 0.83 2.24 -4.80
C THR A 283 1.86 2.85 -5.74
N LYS A 284 2.64 3.82 -5.23
CA LYS A 284 3.83 4.36 -5.89
C LYS A 284 5.06 3.51 -5.58
N LYS A 285 6.08 3.57 -6.45
CA LYS A 285 7.37 2.90 -6.21
C LYS A 285 8.08 3.48 -4.97
N GLY A 286 8.74 2.63 -4.19
CA GLY A 286 9.50 3.04 -2.99
C GLY A 286 8.62 3.56 -1.84
N TYR A 287 7.37 3.07 -1.77
CA TYR A 287 6.41 3.56 -0.79
C TYR A 287 6.79 3.16 0.65
N ILE A 288 7.51 2.06 0.87
CA ILE A 288 7.93 1.65 2.22
C ILE A 288 8.93 2.64 2.80
N ALA A 289 9.98 2.95 2.03
CA ALA A 289 10.99 3.92 2.41
C ALA A 289 10.34 5.29 2.63
N THR A 290 9.40 5.69 1.78
CA THR A 290 8.66 6.95 1.93
C THR A 290 7.89 7.00 3.26
N MET A 291 7.11 5.96 3.57
CA MET A 291 6.34 5.91 4.82
C MET A 291 7.25 5.83 6.05
N LYS A 292 8.29 4.98 6.00
CA LYS A 292 9.28 4.81 7.08
C LYS A 292 9.97 6.14 7.38
N ASN A 293 10.52 6.80 6.36
CA ASN A 293 11.24 8.06 6.53
C ASN A 293 10.31 9.15 7.06
N PHE A 294 9.07 9.22 6.58
CA PHE A 294 8.11 10.19 7.08
C PHE A 294 7.77 9.96 8.55
N ALA A 295 7.54 8.70 8.96
CA ALA A 295 7.27 8.37 10.35
C ALA A 295 8.45 8.70 11.27
N LEU A 296 9.67 8.30 10.88
CA LEU A 296 10.89 8.61 11.64
C LEU A 296 11.14 10.11 11.73
N GLN A 297 10.92 10.85 10.64
CA GLN A 297 11.01 12.30 10.63
C GLN A 297 10.02 12.92 11.63
N LYS A 298 8.76 12.49 11.68
CA LYS A 298 7.76 13.04 12.61
C LYS A 298 8.06 12.69 14.06
N THR A 299 8.60 11.50 14.31
CA THR A 299 9.12 11.13 15.63
C THR A 299 10.34 11.98 16.02
N ALA A 300 11.28 12.23 15.10
CA ALA A 300 12.45 13.07 15.32
C ALA A 300 12.09 14.55 15.61
N GLU A 301 11.06 15.07 14.92
CA GLU A 301 10.45 16.39 15.19
C GLU A 301 9.71 16.44 16.55
N LYS A 302 9.73 15.35 17.34
CA LYS A 302 9.02 15.19 18.62
C LYS A 302 7.51 15.42 18.50
N LYS A 303 6.90 15.11 17.35
CA LYS A 303 5.44 15.14 17.20
C LYS A 303 4.83 13.88 17.79
N ASN A 304 3.85 14.05 18.67
CA ASN A 304 3.02 12.96 19.17
C ASN A 304 1.90 12.64 18.16
N TRP A 305 2.27 12.10 17.02
CA TRP A 305 1.32 11.62 16.03
C TRP A 305 0.73 10.27 16.44
N PHE A 306 -0.53 10.04 16.08
CA PHE A 306 -1.24 8.77 16.27
C PHE A 306 -1.59 8.12 14.92
N VAL A 307 -1.92 8.95 13.90
CA VAL A 307 -2.20 8.49 12.53
C VAL A 307 -1.28 9.21 11.56
N LEU A 308 -0.55 8.46 10.76
CA LEU A 308 0.03 8.99 9.52
C LEU A 308 -0.83 8.53 8.35
N ASP A 309 -1.36 9.50 7.62
CA ASP A 309 -2.38 9.27 6.60
C ASP A 309 -1.81 9.46 5.20
N PHE A 310 -1.76 8.37 4.45
CA PHE A 310 -1.17 8.29 3.12
C PHE A 310 -2.22 8.21 2.00
N CYS A 311 -3.51 8.20 2.35
CA CYS A 311 -4.64 8.27 1.42
C CYS A 311 -5.87 8.86 2.10
N GLN A 312 -6.43 9.94 1.56
CA GLN A 312 -7.57 10.62 2.18
C GLN A 312 -8.89 9.83 2.11
N LEU A 313 -8.93 8.75 1.32
CA LEU A 313 -10.12 7.94 1.14
C LEU A 313 -10.23 6.85 2.20
N GLY A 314 -11.24 6.96 3.06
CA GLY A 314 -11.60 5.94 4.04
C GLY A 314 -10.44 5.54 4.95
N PHE A 315 -10.33 4.25 5.26
CA PHE A 315 -9.30 3.67 6.11
C PHE A 315 -8.03 3.27 5.35
N ILE A 316 -7.96 3.52 4.05
CA ILE A 316 -6.81 3.11 3.22
C ILE A 316 -5.58 3.91 3.63
N GLY A 317 -4.42 3.24 3.71
CA GLY A 317 -3.14 3.88 3.91
C GLY A 317 -3.00 4.58 5.26
N LYS A 318 -3.72 4.11 6.28
CA LYS A 318 -3.59 4.61 7.66
C LYS A 318 -2.49 3.84 8.37
N MET A 319 -1.43 4.55 8.74
CA MET A 319 -0.29 4.00 9.44
C MET A 319 -0.35 4.35 10.94
N PHE A 320 -0.06 3.35 11.77
CA PHE A 320 -0.08 3.42 13.22
C PHE A 320 1.20 2.80 13.78
N LYS A 321 1.55 3.15 15.01
CA LYS A 321 2.57 2.39 15.76
C LYS A 321 1.93 1.11 16.27
N CYS A 322 2.61 -0.01 16.18
CA CYS A 322 2.08 -1.28 16.70
C CYS A 322 1.79 -1.21 18.20
N VAL A 323 2.58 -0.42 18.94
CA VAL A 323 2.37 -0.15 20.38
C VAL A 323 1.07 0.59 20.70
N GLU A 324 0.44 1.22 19.71
CA GLU A 324 -0.84 1.93 19.87
C GLU A 324 -2.03 1.12 19.35
N LEU A 325 -1.80 0.00 18.64
CA LEU A 325 -2.87 -0.86 18.14
C LEU A 325 -3.83 -1.37 19.22
N PRO A 326 -3.41 -1.69 20.46
CA PRO A 326 -4.34 -2.10 21.50
C PRO A 326 -5.48 -1.10 21.75
N TYR A 327 -5.22 0.21 21.63
CA TYR A 327 -6.27 1.24 21.75
C TYR A 327 -7.32 1.12 20.64
N LEU A 328 -6.87 0.90 19.40
CA LEU A 328 -7.76 0.76 18.23
C LEU A 328 -8.57 -0.53 18.32
N VAL A 329 -7.90 -1.64 18.59
CA VAL A 329 -8.53 -2.96 18.74
C VAL A 329 -9.63 -2.92 19.79
N GLN A 330 -9.33 -2.40 20.99
CA GLN A 330 -10.31 -2.33 22.07
C GLN A 330 -11.47 -1.39 21.72
N PHE A 331 -11.20 -0.23 21.10
CA PHE A 331 -12.27 0.69 20.70
C PHE A 331 -13.18 0.10 19.61
N PHE A 332 -12.60 -0.60 18.63
CA PHE A 332 -13.37 -1.28 17.57
C PHE A 332 -14.21 -2.41 18.12
N ILE A 333 -13.68 -3.19 19.07
CA ILE A 333 -14.42 -4.25 19.74
C ILE A 333 -15.51 -3.68 20.67
N MET A 334 -15.27 -2.55 21.34
CA MET A 334 -16.27 -1.94 22.21
C MET A 334 -17.49 -1.45 21.42
N PHE A 335 -17.28 -0.91 20.22
CA PHE A 335 -18.30 -0.26 19.40
C PHE A 335 -18.59 -0.97 18.07
N TYR A 336 -18.29 -2.28 17.97
CA TYR A 336 -18.37 -3.02 16.70
C TYR A 336 -19.76 -2.94 16.04
N ASN A 337 -20.82 -2.83 16.84
CA ASN A 337 -22.21 -2.80 16.35
C ASN A 337 -22.73 -1.37 16.11
N ASP A 338 -22.07 -0.34 16.64
CA ASP A 338 -22.67 0.98 16.77
C ASP A 338 -22.34 1.92 15.62
N LYS A 339 -21.14 1.79 15.02
CA LYS A 339 -20.63 2.70 13.97
C LYS A 339 -19.68 1.97 13.00
N PRO A 340 -19.51 2.44 11.74
CA PRO A 340 -18.51 1.92 10.82
C PRO A 340 -17.08 2.32 11.24
N VAL A 341 -16.08 1.55 10.77
CA VAL A 341 -14.69 1.64 11.24
C VAL A 341 -14.04 3.02 11.01
N ASP A 342 -14.32 3.66 9.87
CA ASP A 342 -13.82 5.01 9.55
C ASP A 342 -14.25 6.03 10.60
N TRP A 343 -15.50 5.93 11.05
CA TRP A 343 -16.07 6.83 12.05
C TRP A 343 -15.52 6.49 13.43
N LEU A 344 -15.33 5.21 13.74
CA LEU A 344 -14.71 4.80 15.00
C LEU A 344 -13.29 5.35 15.14
N LEU A 345 -12.49 5.35 14.08
CA LEU A 345 -11.18 6.00 14.11
C LEU A 345 -11.30 7.50 14.37
N ASP A 346 -12.17 8.20 13.64
CA ASP A 346 -12.40 9.64 13.83
C ASP A 346 -12.83 9.98 15.27
N TYR A 347 -13.76 9.20 15.82
CA TYR A 347 -14.26 9.36 17.18
C TYR A 347 -13.23 9.00 18.24
N LEU A 348 -12.37 7.99 18.02
CA LEU A 348 -11.27 7.69 18.93
C LEU A 348 -10.32 8.89 19.04
N ILE A 349 -9.93 9.48 17.90
CA ILE A 349 -9.06 10.66 17.88
C ILE A 349 -9.75 11.87 18.52
N GLN A 350 -11.02 12.09 18.21
CA GLN A 350 -11.80 13.16 18.82
C GLN A 350 -11.85 12.99 20.35
N THR A 351 -12.14 11.78 20.84
CA THR A 351 -12.24 11.47 22.28
C THR A 351 -10.90 11.66 22.99
N LYS A 352 -9.78 11.33 22.34
CA LYS A 352 -8.45 11.47 22.95
C LYS A 352 -7.96 12.92 23.04
N ILE A 353 -8.36 13.79 22.10
CA ILE A 353 -7.66 15.06 21.87
C ILE A 353 -8.57 16.30 21.95
N CYS A 354 -9.85 16.18 21.58
CA CYS A 354 -10.72 17.34 21.53
C CYS A 354 -11.25 17.71 22.91
N ASN A 355 -11.02 18.97 23.28
CA ASN A 355 -11.66 19.57 24.45
C ASN A 355 -13.07 20.03 24.08
N LEU A 356 -14.08 19.49 24.76
CA LEU A 356 -15.50 19.78 24.51
C LEU A 356 -15.91 21.21 24.91
N ASP A 357 -15.17 21.86 25.79
CA ASP A 357 -15.42 23.25 26.20
C ASP A 357 -14.95 24.28 25.16
N LYS A 358 -14.27 23.81 24.10
CA LYS A 358 -13.72 24.65 23.04
C LYS A 358 -14.47 24.49 21.73
N ASP A 359 -14.28 25.47 20.86
CA ASP A 359 -14.97 25.50 19.58
C ASP A 359 -14.49 24.37 18.63
N PRO A 360 -15.34 23.98 17.65
CA PRO A 360 -14.98 22.92 16.70
C PRO A 360 -13.70 23.16 15.90
N LYS A 361 -13.28 24.42 15.67
CA LYS A 361 -12.02 24.70 14.95
C LYS A 361 -10.81 24.36 15.82
N HIS A 362 -10.91 24.57 17.12
CA HIS A 362 -9.87 24.12 18.05
C HIS A 362 -9.73 22.59 18.02
N CYS A 363 -10.83 21.85 18.09
CA CYS A 363 -10.82 20.39 17.95
C CYS A 363 -10.17 19.97 16.62
N LYS A 364 -10.57 20.59 15.50
CA LYS A 364 -9.96 20.31 14.19
C LYS A 364 -8.44 20.52 14.18
N LYS A 365 -7.96 21.66 14.68
CA LYS A 365 -6.52 21.95 14.75
C LYS A 365 -5.78 20.95 15.64
N ALA A 366 -6.39 20.52 16.73
CA ALA A 366 -5.81 19.53 17.63
C ALA A 366 -5.75 18.13 16.99
N LYS A 367 -6.80 17.74 16.23
CA LYS A 367 -6.81 16.52 15.41
C LYS A 367 -5.70 16.56 14.35
N ASP A 368 -5.54 17.67 13.63
CA ASP A 368 -4.52 17.83 12.58
C ASP A 368 -3.08 17.69 13.11
N ASN A 369 -2.85 17.89 14.41
CA ASN A 369 -1.54 17.68 15.04
C ASN A 369 -1.20 16.21 15.30
N VAL A 370 -2.21 15.35 15.46
CA VAL A 370 -2.04 13.91 15.74
C VAL A 370 -2.34 13.04 14.52
N TRP A 371 -3.20 13.51 13.62
CA TRP A 371 -3.55 12.89 12.34
C TRP A 371 -2.85 13.66 11.23
N ILE A 372 -1.63 13.23 10.91
CA ILE A 372 -0.77 13.96 9.98
C ILE A 372 -0.94 13.36 8.58
N HIS A 373 -1.42 14.17 7.64
CA HIS A 373 -1.54 13.79 6.24
C HIS A 373 -0.20 13.93 5.49
N TYR A 374 0.22 12.86 4.82
CA TYR A 374 1.31 12.89 3.87
C TYR A 374 0.81 13.43 2.52
N LYS A 375 1.61 14.26 1.86
CA LYS A 375 1.29 14.83 0.55
C LYS A 375 2.49 14.71 -0.39
N PRO A 376 2.32 14.20 -1.62
CA PRO A 376 1.08 13.69 -2.23
C PRO A 376 0.68 12.30 -1.71
N SER A 377 -0.59 11.90 -1.83
CA SER A 377 -1.03 10.54 -1.48
C SER A 377 -0.22 9.50 -2.26
N ILE A 378 0.10 8.38 -1.61
CA ILE A 378 0.91 7.29 -2.18
C ILE A 378 0.09 6.03 -2.45
N PHE A 379 -1.19 6.01 -2.03
CA PHE A 379 -2.15 4.97 -2.40
C PHE A 379 -3.35 5.55 -3.14
N GLN A 380 -3.90 4.76 -4.07
CA GLN A 380 -5.09 5.08 -4.83
C GLN A 380 -6.04 3.88 -4.85
N HIS A 381 -7.28 4.09 -4.42
CA HIS A 381 -8.35 3.10 -4.57
C HIS A 381 -8.74 2.95 -6.05
N VAL A 382 -8.81 1.71 -6.53
CA VAL A 382 -9.13 1.38 -7.93
C VAL A 382 -10.30 0.41 -8.07
N GLY A 383 -10.83 -0.11 -6.96
CA GLY A 383 -12.03 -0.95 -6.94
C GLY A 383 -13.26 -0.19 -7.46
N THR A 384 -13.96 -0.76 -8.45
CA THR A 384 -15.23 -0.19 -8.95
C THR A 384 -16.44 -0.77 -8.23
N HIS A 385 -16.36 -2.06 -7.87
CA HIS A 385 -17.39 -2.80 -7.14
C HIS A 385 -17.01 -2.97 -5.67
N SER A 386 -17.84 -2.41 -4.80
CA SER A 386 -17.68 -2.53 -3.35
C SER A 386 -17.94 -3.96 -2.88
N SER A 387 -17.40 -4.30 -1.71
CA SER A 387 -17.78 -5.51 -0.97
C SER A 387 -19.22 -5.48 -0.45
N LEU A 388 -19.82 -4.28 -0.31
CA LEU A 388 -21.26 -4.16 -0.05
C LEU A 388 -22.03 -4.36 -1.37
N LYS A 389 -22.92 -5.36 -1.40
CA LYS A 389 -23.68 -5.74 -2.60
C LYS A 389 -24.41 -4.53 -3.20
N GLY A 390 -24.31 -4.39 -4.52
CA GLY A 390 -24.97 -3.31 -5.27
C GLY A 390 -24.30 -1.93 -5.18
N LYS A 391 -23.25 -1.74 -4.37
CA LYS A 391 -22.56 -0.44 -4.26
C LYS A 391 -21.40 -0.33 -5.25
N VAL A 392 -21.49 0.62 -6.16
CA VAL A 392 -20.40 0.99 -7.08
C VAL A 392 -19.61 2.16 -6.47
N GLN A 393 -18.30 2.00 -6.34
CA GLN A 393 -17.39 3.02 -5.83
C GLN A 393 -16.59 3.63 -6.98
N LYS A 394 -16.69 4.94 -7.18
CA LYS A 394 -15.94 5.68 -8.22
C LYS A 394 -15.04 6.77 -7.66
N LEU A 395 -14.96 6.89 -6.32
CA LEU A 395 -14.14 7.89 -5.66
C LEU A 395 -12.65 7.60 -5.90
N LYS A 396 -11.92 8.65 -6.26
CA LYS A 396 -10.46 8.65 -6.39
C LYS A 396 -9.85 9.74 -5.51
N ASP A 397 -8.61 9.53 -5.06
CA ASP A 397 -7.95 10.49 -4.18
C ASP A 397 -7.37 11.61 -5.04
N LYS A 398 -7.85 12.84 -4.82
CA LYS A 398 -7.44 14.01 -5.59
C LYS A 398 -5.95 14.33 -5.41
N GLN A 399 -5.33 13.87 -4.32
CA GLN A 399 -3.94 14.16 -3.95
C GLN A 399 -2.95 13.08 -4.41
N PHE A 400 -3.39 11.97 -4.99
CA PHE A 400 -2.49 10.94 -5.52
C PHE A 400 -1.68 11.44 -6.74
N GLY A 401 -2.19 12.46 -7.43
CA GLY A 401 -1.60 13.01 -8.66
C GLY A 401 -2.17 12.35 -9.92
N LYS A 402 -1.60 12.68 -11.10
CA LYS A 402 -1.99 12.02 -12.35
C LYS A 402 -1.47 10.59 -12.33
N ILE A 403 -2.37 9.62 -12.36
CA ILE A 403 -2.00 8.21 -12.52
C ILE A 403 -1.43 8.03 -13.92
N GLN A 404 -0.29 7.35 -14.02
CA GLN A 404 0.32 7.07 -15.31
C GLN A 404 -0.55 6.05 -16.06
N LEU A 405 -1.29 6.53 -17.06
CA LEU A 405 -2.21 5.69 -17.86
C LEU A 405 -1.51 4.97 -19.01
N TYR A 406 -0.29 5.38 -19.34
CA TYR A 406 0.53 4.86 -20.42
C TYR A 406 2.02 5.04 -20.11
N PHE A 407 2.86 4.24 -20.75
CA PHE A 407 4.32 4.32 -20.62
C PHE A 407 4.89 5.09 -21.83
N PRO A 408 5.52 6.25 -21.63
CA PRO A 408 6.24 6.95 -22.70
C PRO A 408 7.35 6.06 -23.26
N HIS A 409 7.49 6.08 -24.58
CA HIS A 409 8.46 5.26 -25.30
C HIS A 409 8.77 5.91 -26.65
N GLU A 410 9.86 5.46 -27.27
CA GLU A 410 10.21 5.81 -28.64
C GLU A 410 10.27 4.52 -29.46
N ASN A 411 9.52 4.49 -30.55
CA ASN A 411 9.43 3.34 -31.46
C ASN A 411 9.98 3.72 -32.84
N PRO A 412 10.44 2.74 -33.65
CA PRO A 412 10.87 2.99 -35.02
C PRO A 412 9.74 3.60 -35.87
N PRO A 413 10.04 4.32 -36.95
CA PRO A 413 9.00 4.90 -37.80
C PRO A 413 8.10 3.84 -38.43
N ALA A 414 6.78 3.96 -38.22
CA ALA A 414 5.78 3.08 -38.80
C ALA A 414 4.47 3.83 -39.10
N VAL A 415 3.78 3.37 -40.13
CA VAL A 415 2.38 3.73 -40.40
C VAL A 415 1.51 2.76 -39.61
N VAL A 416 0.60 3.27 -38.79
CA VAL A 416 -0.27 2.41 -37.98
C VAL A 416 -1.72 2.48 -38.45
N GLU A 417 -2.35 1.32 -38.52
CA GLU A 417 -3.71 1.12 -39.01
C GLU A 417 -4.47 0.20 -38.04
N THR A 418 -5.75 0.44 -37.84
CA THR A 418 -6.58 -0.43 -37.00
C THR A 418 -8.02 -0.42 -37.46
N ASN A 419 -8.68 -1.57 -37.33
CA ASN A 419 -10.10 -1.72 -37.61
C ASN A 419 -10.96 -1.40 -36.37
N ILE A 420 -10.32 -1.35 -35.20
CA ILE A 420 -10.97 -1.04 -33.94
C ILE A 420 -11.15 0.48 -33.83
N LYS A 421 -12.40 0.92 -33.67
CA LYS A 421 -12.72 2.35 -33.56
C LYS A 421 -12.14 2.94 -32.28
N PRO A 422 -11.32 4.01 -32.35
CA PRO A 422 -10.78 4.65 -31.16
C PRO A 422 -11.86 5.45 -30.43
N TYR A 423 -11.81 5.44 -29.11
CA TYR A 423 -12.61 6.30 -28.26
C TYR A 423 -11.95 7.69 -28.16
N LYS A 424 -12.69 8.73 -28.56
CA LYS A 424 -12.24 10.13 -28.53
C LYS A 424 -10.88 10.31 -29.21
N THR A 425 -9.89 10.85 -28.48
CA THR A 425 -8.56 11.18 -28.98
C THR A 425 -7.52 10.07 -28.69
N TYR A 426 -7.92 8.93 -28.13
CA TYR A 426 -7.03 7.81 -27.75
C TYR A 426 -6.76 6.87 -28.94
N THR A 427 -6.07 7.40 -29.96
CA THR A 427 -5.80 6.68 -31.22
C THR A 427 -4.54 5.83 -31.17
N LEU A 428 -4.48 4.80 -32.03
CA LEU A 428 -3.31 3.90 -32.11
C LEU A 428 -2.04 4.67 -32.51
N GLN A 429 -2.16 5.69 -33.36
CA GLN A 429 -1.06 6.54 -33.76
C GLN A 429 -0.42 7.29 -32.59
N ARG A 430 -1.23 7.78 -31.64
CA ARG A 430 -0.72 8.46 -30.44
C ARG A 430 -0.12 7.48 -29.45
N ALA A 431 -0.73 6.28 -29.35
CA ALA A 431 -0.21 5.19 -28.55
C ALA A 431 1.19 4.75 -29.02
N TYR A 432 1.36 4.56 -30.33
CA TYR A 432 2.62 4.12 -30.94
C TYR A 432 3.76 5.13 -30.80
N LYS A 433 3.43 6.42 -30.76
CA LYS A 433 4.40 7.52 -30.53
C LYS A 433 4.76 7.73 -29.06
N GLY A 434 4.15 6.98 -28.14
CA GLY A 434 4.34 7.20 -26.71
C GLY A 434 3.78 8.53 -26.19
N GLU A 435 2.85 9.18 -26.91
CA GLU A 435 2.19 10.42 -26.49
C GLU A 435 0.91 10.18 -25.66
N SER A 436 0.34 8.98 -25.77
CA SER A 436 -0.90 8.57 -25.12
C SER A 436 -1.03 7.04 -25.10
N TYR A 437 -2.23 6.53 -24.86
CA TYR A 437 -2.59 5.11 -25.03
C TYR A 437 -3.66 4.98 -26.11
N PHE A 438 -3.84 3.75 -26.62
CA PHE A 438 -4.96 3.41 -27.49
C PHE A 438 -6.12 2.98 -26.62
N TRP A 439 -7.34 3.44 -26.92
CA TRP A 439 -8.56 2.96 -26.28
C TRP A 439 -9.59 2.64 -27.37
N GLY A 440 -9.72 1.35 -27.68
CA GLY A 440 -10.57 0.84 -28.74
C GLY A 440 -11.92 0.36 -28.22
N LEU A 441 -12.98 0.68 -28.97
CA LEU A 441 -14.35 0.26 -28.67
C LEU A 441 -14.58 -1.19 -29.10
N LEU A 442 -14.96 -2.05 -28.15
CA LEU A 442 -15.45 -3.43 -28.33
C LEU A 442 -14.75 -4.22 -29.47
N PRO A 443 -13.50 -4.69 -29.24
CA PRO A 443 -12.79 -5.51 -30.23
C PRO A 443 -13.61 -6.74 -30.65
N GLN A 444 -13.70 -6.94 -31.96
CA GLN A 444 -14.38 -8.07 -32.57
C GLN A 444 -13.38 -9.14 -33.03
N GLN A 445 -13.87 -10.36 -33.22
CA GLN A 445 -13.06 -11.41 -33.84
C GLN A 445 -12.60 -10.97 -35.24
N GLY A 446 -11.29 -11.07 -35.49
CA GLY A 446 -10.65 -10.69 -36.75
C GLY A 446 -10.22 -9.22 -36.81
N ASP A 447 -10.47 -8.41 -35.77
CA ASP A 447 -9.92 -7.08 -35.69
C ASP A 447 -8.39 -7.13 -35.55
N THR A 448 -7.72 -6.19 -36.24
CA THR A 448 -6.26 -6.10 -36.22
C THR A 448 -5.76 -4.70 -35.91
N LEU A 449 -4.66 -4.62 -35.17
CA LEU A 449 -3.85 -3.40 -35.04
C LEU A 449 -2.54 -3.61 -35.79
N LEU A 450 -2.39 -2.97 -36.95
CA LEU A 450 -1.27 -3.13 -37.87
C LEU A 450 -0.26 -1.99 -37.71
N LEU A 451 1.02 -2.34 -37.62
CA LEU A 451 2.17 -1.44 -37.57
C LEU A 451 3.05 -1.77 -38.79
N ARG A 452 3.09 -0.88 -39.78
CA ARG A 452 3.85 -1.08 -41.02
C ARG A 452 5.12 -0.23 -41.00
N PHE A 453 6.27 -0.86 -40.84
CA PHE A 453 7.55 -0.18 -40.66
C PHE A 453 8.05 0.48 -41.95
N GLN A 454 8.57 1.70 -41.84
CA GLN A 454 9.11 2.47 -42.96
C GLN A 454 10.38 3.23 -42.55
N PRO A 455 11.59 2.70 -42.82
CA PRO A 455 11.91 1.47 -43.53
C PRO A 455 11.67 0.19 -42.71
N PRO A 456 11.67 -1.02 -43.33
CA PRO A 456 11.63 -2.30 -42.61
C PRO A 456 12.74 -2.41 -41.57
N VAL A 457 12.46 -3.04 -40.42
CA VAL A 457 13.36 -3.05 -39.25
C VAL A 457 13.76 -4.47 -38.84
N SER A 458 14.98 -4.61 -38.32
CA SER A 458 15.43 -5.83 -37.66
C SER A 458 15.00 -5.80 -36.19
N LEU A 459 14.01 -6.64 -35.84
CA LEU A 459 13.35 -6.62 -34.54
C LEU A 459 14.09 -7.56 -33.57
N LYS A 460 14.47 -7.04 -32.40
CA LYS A 460 15.14 -7.79 -31.32
C LYS A 460 14.12 -8.30 -30.30
N GLY A 461 13.09 -7.51 -30.02
CA GLY A 461 12.04 -7.88 -29.10
C GLY A 461 10.89 -6.89 -29.10
N PHE A 462 9.81 -7.26 -28.43
CA PHE A 462 8.63 -6.44 -28.28
C PHE A 462 8.04 -6.58 -26.88
N LEU A 463 7.37 -5.53 -26.43
CA LEU A 463 6.55 -5.51 -25.22
C LEU A 463 5.28 -4.72 -25.53
N PHE A 464 4.14 -5.38 -25.36
CA PHE A 464 2.82 -4.77 -25.40
C PHE A 464 2.14 -4.95 -24.06
N ARG A 465 1.55 -3.88 -23.53
CA ARG A 465 0.81 -3.93 -22.27
C ARG A 465 -0.59 -3.39 -22.47
N SER A 466 -1.58 -4.24 -22.24
CA SER A 466 -2.98 -3.97 -22.42
C SER A 466 -3.70 -3.75 -21.09
N GLY A 467 -4.70 -2.87 -21.09
CA GLY A 467 -5.34 -2.35 -19.89
C GLY A 467 -4.61 -1.14 -19.32
N ASN A 468 -5.31 -0.41 -18.45
CA ASN A 468 -4.67 0.56 -17.59
C ASN A 468 -5.29 0.55 -16.19
N VAL A 469 -4.70 1.35 -15.32
CA VAL A 469 -5.07 1.51 -13.92
C VAL A 469 -6.49 2.02 -13.67
N GLU A 470 -7.09 2.76 -14.60
CA GLU A 470 -8.46 3.27 -14.46
C GLU A 470 -9.51 2.30 -14.98
N HIS A 471 -9.11 1.50 -15.97
CA HIS A 471 -9.95 0.54 -16.67
C HIS A 471 -9.21 -0.81 -16.73
N PRO A 472 -9.09 -1.51 -15.59
CA PRO A 472 -8.31 -2.74 -15.50
C PRO A 472 -8.92 -3.87 -16.32
N SER A 473 -10.24 -3.86 -16.56
CA SER A 473 -10.94 -4.86 -17.36
C SER A 473 -10.83 -4.60 -18.87
N ASP A 474 -10.46 -3.38 -19.28
CA ASP A 474 -10.38 -2.98 -20.69
C ASP A 474 -9.06 -3.49 -21.31
N ARG A 475 -8.97 -4.80 -21.52
CA ARG A 475 -7.77 -5.48 -22.03
C ARG A 475 -8.07 -6.20 -23.34
N LEU A 476 -7.00 -6.47 -24.08
CA LEU A 476 -6.99 -7.41 -25.19
C LEU A 476 -6.91 -8.83 -24.61
N TYR A 477 -7.94 -9.63 -24.88
CA TYR A 477 -8.02 -11.03 -24.51
C TYR A 477 -7.89 -11.89 -25.77
N ASN A 478 -7.20 -13.04 -25.68
CA ASN A 478 -7.01 -13.95 -26.81
C ASN A 478 -6.51 -13.24 -28.08
N THR A 479 -5.45 -12.45 -27.93
CA THR A 479 -4.82 -11.69 -29.02
C THR A 479 -3.40 -12.22 -29.25
N SER A 480 -3.03 -12.45 -30.51
CA SER A 480 -1.66 -12.83 -30.90
C SER A 480 -0.86 -11.62 -31.37
N VAL A 481 0.45 -11.72 -31.23
CA VAL A 481 1.44 -10.83 -31.86
C VAL A 481 2.01 -11.54 -33.07
N GLU A 482 1.88 -10.93 -34.24
CA GLU A 482 2.24 -11.54 -35.52
C GLU A 482 3.13 -10.61 -36.35
N VAL A 483 4.10 -11.16 -37.08
CA VAL A 483 5.05 -10.39 -37.90
C VAL A 483 5.07 -10.85 -39.35
N GLU A 484 5.28 -9.90 -40.27
CA GLU A 484 5.46 -10.11 -41.71
C GLU A 484 6.93 -9.84 -42.09
N PRO A 485 7.75 -10.88 -42.35
CA PRO A 485 9.10 -10.72 -42.85
C PRO A 485 9.15 -10.18 -44.29
N VAL A 486 10.16 -9.37 -44.63
CA VAL A 486 10.40 -8.92 -46.01
C VAL A 486 10.73 -10.10 -46.92
N ARG A 487 11.54 -11.05 -46.43
CA ARG A 487 11.83 -12.32 -47.10
C ARG A 487 11.21 -13.43 -46.30
N VAL A 488 10.24 -14.10 -46.92
CA VAL A 488 9.54 -15.23 -46.33
C VAL A 488 10.55 -16.35 -46.03
N PRO A 489 10.77 -16.73 -44.75
CA PRO A 489 11.68 -17.83 -44.42
C PRO A 489 11.18 -19.14 -45.02
N ARG A 490 12.08 -19.92 -45.65
CA ARG A 490 11.77 -21.22 -46.26
C ARG A 490 11.53 -22.31 -45.22
N THR A 491 12.19 -22.19 -44.06
CA THR A 491 12.06 -23.08 -42.90
C THR A 491 11.81 -22.23 -41.68
N LEU A 492 10.69 -22.46 -40.99
CA LEU A 492 10.40 -21.86 -39.70
C LEU A 492 10.84 -22.82 -38.58
N PRO A 493 11.36 -22.31 -37.45
CA PRO A 493 11.48 -23.08 -36.23
C PRO A 493 10.15 -23.76 -35.88
N SER A 494 10.19 -24.98 -35.36
CA SER A 494 8.99 -25.77 -34.99
C SER A 494 8.10 -25.07 -33.95
N SER A 495 8.64 -24.09 -33.22
CA SER A 495 7.94 -23.27 -32.24
C SER A 495 7.06 -22.18 -32.85
N LEU A 496 7.30 -21.77 -34.11
CA LEU A 496 6.60 -20.66 -34.74
C LEU A 496 5.53 -21.13 -35.72
N LYS A 497 4.30 -20.66 -35.53
CA LYS A 497 3.16 -20.96 -36.42
C LYS A 497 3.02 -19.88 -37.48
N ARG A 498 2.76 -20.30 -38.72
CA ARG A 498 2.47 -19.40 -39.83
C ARG A 498 0.97 -19.30 -40.06
N THR A 499 0.46 -18.09 -40.23
CA THR A 499 -0.93 -17.82 -40.59
C THR A 499 -1.15 -17.96 -42.10
N LYS A 500 -2.40 -18.14 -42.54
CA LYS A 500 -2.74 -18.40 -43.95
C LYS A 500 -2.35 -17.24 -44.89
N ASP A 501 -2.27 -16.04 -44.36
CA ASP A 501 -1.94 -14.80 -45.07
C ASP A 501 -0.44 -14.42 -44.97
N GLY A 502 0.40 -15.32 -44.45
CA GLY A 502 1.85 -15.21 -44.53
C GLY A 502 2.53 -14.55 -43.31
N TYR A 503 1.78 -14.18 -42.28
CA TYR A 503 2.35 -13.72 -41.02
C TYR A 503 2.85 -14.89 -40.17
N VAL A 504 3.75 -14.58 -39.23
CA VAL A 504 4.31 -15.54 -38.27
C VAL A 504 3.93 -15.10 -36.86
N VAL A 505 3.31 -16.00 -36.09
CA VAL A 505 2.93 -15.75 -34.69
C VAL A 505 4.19 -15.82 -33.82
N VAL A 506 4.52 -14.73 -33.14
CA VAL A 506 5.74 -14.59 -32.31
C VAL A 506 5.44 -14.41 -30.82
N GLY A 507 4.17 -14.23 -30.44
CA GLY A 507 3.76 -14.17 -29.04
C GLY A 507 2.24 -14.07 -28.91
N GLU A 508 1.76 -14.16 -27.67
CA GLU A 508 0.34 -14.04 -27.31
C GLU A 508 0.23 -13.22 -26.03
N PHE A 509 -0.91 -12.56 -25.83
CA PHE A 509 -1.21 -11.85 -24.59
C PHE A 509 -1.54 -12.86 -23.48
N ASP A 510 -0.90 -12.69 -22.32
CA ASP A 510 -1.20 -13.47 -21.11
C ASP A 510 -2.48 -12.98 -20.41
N ASP A 511 -2.89 -13.69 -19.34
CA ASP A 511 -4.06 -13.33 -18.52
C ASP A 511 -3.93 -11.95 -17.84
N MET A 512 -2.72 -11.41 -17.76
CA MET A 512 -2.43 -10.07 -17.23
C MET A 512 -2.49 -8.99 -18.30
N GLY A 513 -2.76 -9.35 -19.56
CA GLY A 513 -2.81 -8.43 -20.69
C GLY A 513 -1.42 -7.99 -21.15
N VAL A 514 -0.38 -8.80 -20.93
CA VAL A 514 0.99 -8.52 -21.36
C VAL A 514 1.41 -9.49 -22.45
N ALA A 515 1.95 -8.98 -23.55
CA ALA A 515 2.62 -9.77 -24.56
C ALA A 515 4.06 -9.28 -24.69
N GLN A 516 5.01 -10.13 -24.32
CA GLN A 516 6.45 -9.83 -24.43
C GLN A 516 7.18 -11.00 -25.05
N GLY A 517 8.15 -10.71 -25.92
CA GLY A 517 8.91 -11.75 -26.59
C GLY A 517 10.17 -11.21 -27.25
N THR A 518 11.19 -12.06 -27.36
CA THR A 518 12.37 -11.82 -28.18
C THR A 518 12.18 -12.41 -29.55
N VAL A 519 12.55 -11.65 -30.58
CA VAL A 519 12.48 -12.11 -31.97
C VAL A 519 13.89 -12.38 -32.44
N ASP A 520 14.12 -13.62 -32.87
CA ASP A 520 15.42 -14.01 -33.40
C ASP A 520 15.58 -13.47 -34.84
N ALA A 521 16.36 -12.40 -34.94
CA ALA A 521 16.66 -11.75 -36.22
C ALA A 521 17.35 -12.69 -37.22
N ALA A 522 18.04 -13.73 -36.77
CA ALA A 522 18.70 -14.69 -37.66
C ALA A 522 17.69 -15.57 -38.42
N SER A 523 16.58 -15.94 -37.77
CA SER A 523 15.56 -16.81 -38.37
C SER A 523 14.50 -16.05 -39.18
N LEU A 524 14.11 -14.85 -38.73
CA LEU A 524 13.02 -14.07 -39.36
C LEU A 524 13.53 -12.92 -40.25
N GLY A 525 14.77 -12.48 -40.10
CA GLY A 525 15.35 -11.38 -40.86
C GLY A 525 14.66 -10.04 -40.60
N VAL A 526 14.63 -9.18 -41.63
CA VAL A 526 14.05 -7.84 -41.55
C VAL A 526 12.53 -7.91 -41.65
N ILE A 527 11.83 -7.25 -40.73
CA ILE A 527 10.38 -7.24 -40.59
C ILE A 527 9.78 -6.02 -41.29
N LYS A 528 8.79 -6.26 -42.13
CA LYS A 528 8.04 -5.24 -42.88
C LYS A 528 6.85 -4.71 -42.09
N ALA A 529 6.14 -5.59 -41.39
CA ALA A 529 5.00 -5.20 -40.57
C ALA A 529 4.86 -6.10 -39.34
N LEU A 530 4.26 -5.55 -38.30
CA LEU A 530 3.82 -6.26 -37.09
C LEU A 530 2.34 -5.99 -36.92
N ARG A 531 1.54 -7.00 -36.55
CA ARG A 531 0.15 -6.80 -36.18
C ARG A 531 -0.23 -7.52 -34.90
N LEU A 532 -1.19 -6.95 -34.20
CA LEU A 532 -1.93 -7.63 -33.14
C LEU A 532 -3.24 -8.15 -33.74
N SER A 533 -3.53 -9.44 -33.58
CA SER A 533 -4.72 -10.08 -34.17
C SER A 533 -5.63 -10.61 -33.07
N VAL A 534 -6.89 -10.14 -33.05
CA VAL A 534 -7.89 -10.51 -32.05
C VAL A 534 -8.64 -11.77 -32.50
N HIS A 535 -8.56 -12.86 -31.73
CA HIS A 535 -9.14 -14.15 -32.12
C HIS A 535 -10.56 -14.37 -31.62
N VAL A 536 -10.98 -13.65 -30.57
CA VAL A 536 -12.28 -13.79 -29.92
C VAL A 536 -12.85 -12.40 -29.65
N GLU A 537 -14.17 -12.24 -29.78
CA GLU A 537 -14.85 -11.00 -29.40
C GLU A 537 -14.68 -10.71 -27.90
N SER A 538 -14.62 -9.42 -27.55
CA SER A 538 -14.47 -8.97 -26.17
C SER A 538 -15.70 -8.20 -25.71
N ASP A 539 -16.26 -8.59 -24.56
CA ASP A 539 -17.35 -7.87 -23.89
C ASP A 539 -16.90 -6.49 -23.36
N ASN A 540 -15.59 -6.29 -23.18
CA ASN A 540 -15.00 -5.04 -22.71
C ASN A 540 -14.30 -4.30 -23.86
N TRP A 541 -14.11 -2.99 -23.68
CA TRP A 541 -13.24 -2.19 -24.55
C TRP A 541 -11.78 -2.63 -24.37
N ALA A 542 -10.88 -2.19 -25.25
CA ALA A 542 -9.47 -2.57 -25.15
C ALA A 542 -8.56 -1.35 -25.04
N ILE A 543 -7.69 -1.36 -24.04
CA ILE A 543 -6.64 -0.36 -23.89
C ILE A 543 -5.29 -0.96 -24.25
N LEU A 544 -4.45 -0.21 -24.97
CA LEU A 544 -3.04 -0.53 -25.17
C LEU A 544 -2.22 0.62 -24.55
N SER A 545 -1.69 0.37 -23.35
CA SER A 545 -1.01 1.36 -22.50
C SER A 545 0.50 1.46 -22.75
N GLU A 546 1.10 0.42 -23.34
CA GLU A 546 2.51 0.37 -23.68
C GLU A 546 2.70 -0.36 -25.00
N ILE A 547 3.47 0.25 -25.90
CA ILE A 547 3.93 -0.35 -27.16
C ILE A 547 5.43 -0.09 -27.19
N HIS A 548 6.25 -1.09 -26.93
CA HIS A 548 7.69 -0.93 -26.94
C HIS A 548 8.31 -1.94 -27.90
N ILE A 549 8.91 -1.43 -28.97
CA ILE A 549 9.53 -2.22 -30.02
C ILE A 549 11.05 -2.00 -29.98
N GLN A 550 11.79 -3.06 -29.71
CA GLN A 550 13.24 -3.03 -29.66
C GLN A 550 13.80 -3.48 -31.01
N THR A 551 14.64 -2.65 -31.62
CA THR A 551 15.37 -2.98 -32.83
C THR A 551 16.79 -3.41 -32.49
N THR A 552 17.50 -4.06 -33.42
CA THR A 552 18.91 -4.39 -33.22
C THR A 552 19.83 -3.17 -33.16
N ASP A 553 19.39 -2.05 -33.72
CA ASP A 553 20.19 -0.83 -33.87
C ASP A 553 19.97 0.17 -32.71
N SER A 554 18.91 -0.02 -31.92
CA SER A 554 18.63 0.75 -30.70
C SER A 554 19.55 0.29 -29.56
N ARG A 555 20.41 1.21 -29.07
CA ARG A 555 21.28 1.02 -27.89
C ARG A 555 20.51 1.03 -26.59
#